data_AF-B7U9X0-F1
#
_entry.id   AF-B7U9X0-F1
#
_cell.length_a   1.000
_cell.length_b   1.000
_cell.length_c   1.000
_cell.angle_alpha   90.00
_cell.angle_beta   90.00
_cell.angle_gamma   90.00
#
_symmetry.space_group_name_H-M   'P 1'
#
loop_
_entity.id
_entity.type
_entity.pdbx_description
1 polymer ?
#
loop_
_entity_poly.entity_id
_entity_poly.type
_entity_poly.pdbx_seq_one_letter_code
_entity_poly.pdbx_strand_id
1 'polypeptide(L)'
;MQQVAAEAEARALERKFDIVVLVSMFLAILSGFHIHQMLTAGDWSFWIDWKDRMWWPVVAPIMDITFPAACQAILWTKFKAPIGATFSCAGLFFGQWMNRYWNFWGWAHYPLNFVFPETLLPQAIVLDGVLMITNNFVVTALIGGELWGWLFYPSNWPMIAPYHVPVEYYGQLMSVADLIQYQYIRTSTPEYIRMVETGTMRSFAGGVLGVSAFFSGFCSVIMYFIWWYFGYFFGWTKFIKHSKV
;
A
#
# COMPACT_ATOMS: atom_id res chain seq x y z
N MET A 1 19.36 -46.61 4.71
CA MET A 1 17.88 -46.54 4.63
C MET A 1 17.29 -45.71 5.76
N GLN A 2 17.59 -45.98 7.03
CA GLN A 2 17.02 -45.25 8.18
C GLN A 2 17.39 -43.75 8.22
N GLN A 3 18.64 -43.40 7.88
CA GLN A 3 19.08 -42.00 7.79
C GLN A 3 18.39 -41.23 6.64
N VAL A 4 18.21 -41.87 5.48
CA VAL A 4 17.51 -41.26 4.33
C VAL A 4 16.03 -41.02 4.66
N ALA A 5 15.39 -41.94 5.40
CA ALA A 5 14.03 -41.77 5.87
C ALA A 5 13.91 -40.61 6.89
N ALA A 6 14.85 -40.52 7.83
CA ALA A 6 14.88 -39.43 8.81
C ALA A 6 15.14 -38.06 8.14
N GLU A 7 16.01 -37.98 7.13
CA GLU A 7 16.25 -36.75 6.35
C GLU A 7 15.04 -36.35 5.49
N ALA A 8 14.27 -37.31 4.99
CA ALA A 8 13.04 -37.06 4.26
C ALA A 8 11.94 -36.54 5.21
N GLU A 9 11.84 -37.14 6.40
CA GLU A 9 10.91 -36.70 7.44
C GLU A 9 11.24 -35.30 7.95
N ALA A 10 12.52 -35.01 8.21
CA ALA A 10 12.98 -33.68 8.63
C ALA A 10 12.65 -32.60 7.60
N ARG A 11 12.92 -32.85 6.31
CA ARG A 11 12.56 -31.91 5.22
C ARG A 11 11.05 -31.70 5.11
N ALA A 12 10.26 -32.74 5.32
CA ALA A 12 8.81 -32.62 5.30
C ALA A 12 8.30 -31.78 6.48
N LEU A 13 8.89 -31.93 7.66
CA LEU A 13 8.56 -31.13 8.84
C LEU A 13 8.97 -29.66 8.67
N GLU A 14 10.16 -29.40 8.16
CA GLU A 14 10.66 -28.05 7.85
C GLU A 14 9.72 -27.31 6.90
N ARG A 15 9.32 -27.95 5.79
CA ARG A 15 8.37 -27.36 4.84
C ARG A 15 7.01 -27.05 5.47
N LYS A 16 6.51 -27.92 6.35
CA LYS A 16 5.26 -27.66 7.08
C LYS A 16 5.41 -26.46 8.01
N PHE A 17 6.54 -26.36 8.70
CA PHE A 17 6.85 -25.22 9.56
C PHE A 17 6.94 -23.92 8.75
N ASP A 18 7.63 -23.92 7.61
CA ASP A 18 7.73 -22.76 6.71
C ASP A 18 6.35 -22.28 6.27
N ILE A 19 5.45 -23.19 5.88
CA ILE A 19 4.09 -22.84 5.50
C ILE A 19 3.33 -22.20 6.67
N VAL A 20 3.42 -22.77 7.87
CA VAL A 20 2.75 -22.23 9.05
C VAL A 20 3.27 -20.82 9.38
N VAL A 21 4.58 -20.62 9.33
CA VAL A 21 5.20 -19.31 9.57
C VAL A 21 4.80 -18.30 8.50
N LEU A 22 4.86 -18.67 7.22
CA LEU A 22 4.50 -17.78 6.12
C LEU A 22 3.03 -17.38 6.16
N VAL A 23 2.12 -18.32 6.40
CA VAL A 23 0.67 -18.04 6.47
C VAL A 23 0.34 -17.18 7.69
N SER A 24 0.89 -17.49 8.86
CA SER A 24 0.65 -16.69 10.07
C SER A 24 1.20 -15.27 9.93
N MET A 25 2.41 -15.12 9.39
CA MET A 25 3.02 -13.83 9.08
C MET A 25 2.21 -13.05 8.03
N PHE A 26 1.72 -13.73 6.99
CA PHE A 26 0.87 -13.11 5.96
C PHE A 26 -0.40 -12.52 6.57
N LEU A 27 -1.12 -13.29 7.38
CA LEU A 27 -2.36 -12.84 8.01
C LEU A 27 -2.12 -11.69 9.01
N ALA A 28 -1.03 -11.77 9.79
CA ALA A 28 -0.67 -10.72 10.74
C ALA A 28 -0.31 -9.40 10.03
N ILE A 29 0.52 -9.46 8.99
CA ILE A 29 0.90 -8.27 8.21
C ILE A 29 -0.30 -7.72 7.44
N LEU A 30 -1.09 -8.58 6.79
CA LEU A 30 -2.30 -8.17 6.07
C LEU A 30 -3.25 -7.41 7.00
N SER A 31 -3.56 -7.98 8.17
CA SER A 31 -4.51 -7.35 9.09
C SER A 31 -4.00 -6.02 9.64
N GLY A 32 -2.75 -5.98 10.11
CA GLY A 32 -2.13 -4.75 10.61
C GLY A 32 -2.03 -3.67 9.54
N PHE A 33 -1.55 -4.04 8.34
CA PHE A 33 -1.38 -3.08 7.25
C PHE A 33 -2.72 -2.59 6.73
N HIS A 34 -3.69 -3.48 6.56
CA HIS A 34 -5.02 -3.09 6.10
C HIS A 34 -5.70 -2.12 7.07
N ILE A 35 -5.65 -2.37 8.39
CA ILE A 35 -6.21 -1.43 9.38
C ILE A 35 -5.48 -0.09 9.33
N HIS A 36 -4.14 -0.09 9.29
CA HIS A 36 -3.35 1.14 9.21
C HIS A 36 -3.75 1.95 7.97
N GLN A 37 -3.69 1.33 6.80
CA GLN A 37 -4.01 1.97 5.54
C GLN A 37 -5.45 2.48 5.50
N MET A 38 -6.40 1.67 5.96
CA MET A 38 -7.81 2.01 5.99
C MET A 38 -8.09 3.25 6.84
N LEU A 39 -7.39 3.42 7.97
CA LEU A 39 -7.60 4.54 8.88
C LEU A 39 -6.90 5.83 8.45
N THR A 40 -5.87 5.75 7.61
CA THR A 40 -5.02 6.90 7.28
C THR A 40 -5.14 7.37 5.84
N ALA A 41 -5.28 6.43 4.90
CA ALA A 41 -5.38 6.67 3.46
C ALA A 41 -6.63 6.02 2.83
N GLY A 42 -7.44 5.34 3.65
CA GLY A 42 -8.55 4.50 3.19
C GLY A 42 -9.57 5.27 2.37
N ASP A 43 -9.91 6.50 2.74
CA ASP A 43 -10.93 7.27 2.04
C ASP A 43 -10.60 7.48 0.55
N TRP A 44 -9.34 7.79 0.22
CA TRP A 44 -8.87 7.87 -1.18
C TRP A 44 -8.72 6.50 -1.84
N SER A 45 -8.51 5.45 -1.06
CA SER A 45 -8.46 4.08 -1.55
C SER A 45 -9.83 3.55 -1.97
N PHE A 46 -10.88 4.00 -1.28
CA PHE A 46 -12.22 3.43 -1.39
C PHE A 46 -12.97 3.84 -2.64
N TRP A 47 -12.71 5.04 -3.16
CA TRP A 47 -13.60 5.66 -4.14
C TRP A 47 -12.82 6.22 -5.32
N ILE A 48 -13.29 5.93 -6.53
CA ILE A 48 -12.69 6.47 -7.76
C ILE A 48 -12.76 7.99 -7.85
N ASP A 49 -13.83 8.61 -7.32
CA ASP A 49 -13.99 10.07 -7.31
C ASP A 49 -13.03 10.77 -6.35
N TRP A 50 -12.36 10.03 -5.45
CA TRP A 50 -11.33 10.55 -4.57
C TRP A 50 -9.91 10.41 -5.14
N LYS A 51 -9.70 9.59 -6.17
CA LYS A 51 -8.36 9.33 -6.75
C LYS A 51 -7.90 10.49 -7.64
N ASP A 52 -7.56 11.60 -7.00
CA ASP A 52 -7.16 12.86 -7.65
C ASP A 52 -5.67 12.95 -7.93
N ARG A 53 -5.20 14.14 -8.35
CA ARG A 53 -3.81 14.38 -8.75
C ARG A 53 -2.94 14.97 -7.63
N MET A 54 -3.54 15.40 -6.52
CA MET A 54 -2.84 16.06 -5.43
C MET A 54 -2.83 15.18 -4.16
N TRP A 55 -4.00 14.87 -3.60
CA TRP A 55 -4.06 14.26 -2.27
C TRP A 55 -3.83 12.77 -2.30
N TRP A 56 -4.47 12.04 -3.21
CA TRP A 56 -4.27 10.61 -3.35
C TRP A 56 -2.81 10.21 -3.61
N PRO A 57 -2.07 10.78 -4.60
CA PRO A 57 -0.67 10.45 -4.83
C PRO A 57 0.30 11.00 -3.78
N VAL A 58 -0.19 11.75 -2.78
CA VAL A 58 0.59 12.19 -1.62
C VAL A 58 0.34 11.28 -0.43
N VAL A 59 -0.91 11.16 -0.01
CA VAL A 59 -1.27 10.45 1.22
C VAL A 59 -1.00 8.96 1.08
N ALA A 60 -1.39 8.34 -0.04
CA ALA A 60 -1.23 6.89 -0.21
C ALA A 60 0.26 6.47 -0.16
N PRO A 61 1.19 7.02 -0.98
CA PRO A 61 2.59 6.59 -0.92
C PRO A 61 3.26 6.80 0.43
N ILE A 62 2.95 7.90 1.13
CA ILE A 62 3.53 8.22 2.44
C ILE A 62 3.08 7.21 3.50
N MET A 63 1.78 6.88 3.52
CA MET A 63 1.23 5.94 4.49
C MET A 63 1.51 4.48 4.12
N ASP A 64 1.60 4.17 2.83
CA ASP A 64 1.71 2.80 2.35
C ASP A 64 3.15 2.27 2.33
N ILE A 65 4.18 3.13 2.46
CA ILE A 65 5.57 2.67 2.57
C ILE A 65 5.92 2.13 3.97
N THR A 66 5.08 2.38 4.96
CA THR A 66 5.29 2.07 6.38
C THR A 66 5.53 0.57 6.63
N PHE A 67 4.54 -0.26 6.33
CA PHE A 67 4.62 -1.72 6.48
C PHE A 67 5.68 -2.35 5.58
N PRO A 68 5.80 -1.98 4.28
CA PRO A 68 6.91 -2.40 3.44
C PRO A 68 8.29 -2.18 4.07
N ALA A 69 8.56 -1.00 4.62
CA ALA A 69 9.83 -0.70 5.28
C ALA A 69 10.06 -1.56 6.52
N ALA A 70 9.05 -1.73 7.37
CA ALA A 70 9.15 -2.57 8.56
C ALA A 70 9.32 -4.06 8.22
N CYS A 71 8.59 -4.55 7.23
CA CYS A 71 8.68 -5.94 6.75
C CYS A 71 10.04 -6.21 6.10
N GLN A 72 10.55 -5.28 5.29
CA GLN A 72 11.91 -5.34 4.76
C GLN A 72 12.94 -5.38 5.89
N ALA A 73 12.82 -4.54 6.92
CA ALA A 73 13.74 -4.55 8.05
C ALA A 73 13.81 -5.93 8.72
N ILE A 74 12.68 -6.59 8.95
CA ILE A 74 12.66 -7.93 9.56
C ILE A 74 13.18 -8.99 8.59
N LEU A 75 12.58 -9.10 7.40
CA LEU A 75 12.87 -10.17 6.45
C LEU A 75 14.29 -10.09 5.87
N TRP A 76 14.79 -8.88 5.62
CA TRP A 76 16.14 -8.69 5.10
C TRP A 76 17.22 -8.90 6.16
N THR A 77 17.02 -8.37 7.38
CA THR A 77 18.07 -8.45 8.41
C THR A 77 18.17 -9.83 9.04
N LYS A 78 17.06 -10.57 9.15
CA LYS A 78 17.03 -11.89 9.79
C LYS A 78 17.17 -13.05 8.80
N PHE A 79 16.53 -12.96 7.64
CA PHE A 79 16.40 -14.08 6.70
C PHE A 79 17.03 -13.82 5.33
N LYS A 80 17.51 -12.60 5.07
CA LYS A 80 18.03 -12.17 3.75
C LYS A 80 17.04 -12.43 2.61
N ALA A 81 15.74 -12.35 2.91
CA ALA A 81 14.68 -12.54 1.93
C ALA A 81 14.30 -11.18 1.28
N PRO A 82 14.50 -10.99 -0.04
CA PRO A 82 14.26 -9.72 -0.73
C PRO A 82 12.79 -9.59 -1.19
N ILE A 83 11.85 -9.83 -0.29
CA ILE A 83 10.41 -9.84 -0.61
C ILE A 83 9.58 -9.05 0.41
N GLY A 84 10.23 -8.25 1.26
CA GLY A 84 9.55 -7.57 2.37
C GLY A 84 8.43 -6.65 1.93
N ALA A 85 8.70 -5.79 0.95
CA ALA A 85 7.71 -4.85 0.45
C ALA A 85 6.62 -5.56 -0.34
N THR A 86 7.01 -6.45 -1.26
CA THR A 86 6.10 -7.17 -2.15
C THR A 86 5.16 -8.06 -1.35
N PHE A 87 5.67 -8.74 -0.32
CA PHE A 87 4.86 -9.58 0.57
C PHE A 87 3.79 -8.78 1.31
N SER A 88 4.15 -7.63 1.90
CA SER A 88 3.17 -6.78 2.59
C SER A 88 2.15 -6.17 1.64
N CYS A 89 2.57 -5.67 0.48
CA CYS A 89 1.68 -5.03 -0.50
C CYS A 89 0.74 -6.03 -1.18
N ALA A 90 1.20 -7.25 -1.45
CA ALA A 90 0.34 -8.32 -1.95
C ALA A 90 -0.72 -8.70 -0.91
N GLY A 91 -0.35 -8.73 0.38
CA GLY A 91 -1.29 -8.93 1.48
C GLY A 91 -2.36 -7.84 1.54
N LEU A 92 -1.96 -6.56 1.49
CA LEU A 92 -2.89 -5.44 1.46
C LEU A 92 -3.82 -5.50 0.25
N PHE A 93 -3.28 -5.71 -0.95
CA PHE A 93 -4.06 -5.79 -2.19
C PHE A 93 -5.11 -6.91 -2.10
N PHE A 94 -4.72 -8.10 -1.63
CA PHE A 94 -5.65 -9.21 -1.41
C PHE A 94 -6.74 -8.85 -0.38
N GLY A 95 -6.35 -8.30 0.77
CA GLY A 95 -7.29 -7.91 1.82
C GLY A 95 -8.29 -6.84 1.38
N GLN A 96 -7.82 -5.83 0.63
CA GLN A 96 -8.66 -4.80 0.05
C GLN A 96 -9.65 -5.39 -0.95
N TRP A 97 -9.19 -6.19 -1.91
CA TRP A 97 -10.08 -6.81 -2.92
C TRP A 97 -11.13 -7.73 -2.30
N MET A 98 -10.76 -8.52 -1.29
CA MET A 98 -11.72 -9.32 -0.54
C MET A 98 -12.82 -8.45 0.06
N ASN A 99 -12.46 -7.32 0.66
CA ASN A 99 -13.42 -6.37 1.21
C ASN A 99 -14.27 -5.68 0.12
N ARG A 100 -13.67 -5.29 -1.00
CA ARG A 100 -14.40 -4.64 -2.10
C ARG A 100 -15.44 -5.57 -2.71
N TYR A 101 -15.06 -6.82 -2.92
CA TYR A 101 -15.92 -7.79 -3.58
C TYR A 101 -17.06 -8.25 -2.66
N TRP A 102 -16.74 -8.73 -1.46
CA TRP A 102 -17.75 -9.34 -0.59
C TRP A 102 -18.60 -8.31 0.15
N ASN A 103 -18.01 -7.19 0.59
CA ASN A 103 -18.75 -6.18 1.35
C ASN A 103 -19.26 -5.05 0.46
N PHE A 104 -18.38 -4.31 -0.23
CA PHE A 104 -18.82 -3.12 -0.98
C PHE A 104 -19.76 -3.50 -2.14
N TRP A 105 -19.41 -4.51 -2.92
CA TRP A 105 -20.25 -5.01 -4.02
C TRP A 105 -21.30 -6.02 -3.54
N GLY A 106 -20.87 -7.07 -2.84
CA GLY A 106 -21.74 -8.19 -2.47
C GLY A 106 -22.87 -7.81 -1.51
N TRP A 107 -22.58 -6.94 -0.52
CA TRP A 107 -23.56 -6.51 0.48
C TRP A 107 -24.08 -5.10 0.21
N ALA A 108 -23.20 -4.12 0.00
CA ALA A 108 -23.60 -2.72 -0.17
C ALA A 108 -23.94 -2.32 -1.61
N HIS A 109 -23.77 -3.23 -2.58
CA HIS A 109 -24.16 -3.05 -3.99
C HIS A 109 -23.51 -1.86 -4.72
N TYR A 110 -22.35 -1.38 -4.23
CA TYR A 110 -21.52 -0.43 -4.98
C TYR A 110 -20.77 -1.15 -6.09
N PRO A 111 -20.78 -0.63 -7.33
CA PRO A 111 -20.19 -1.33 -8.45
C PRO A 111 -18.66 -1.36 -8.32
N LEU A 112 -18.03 -2.45 -8.77
CA LEU A 112 -16.58 -2.66 -8.55
C LEU A 112 -15.70 -1.59 -9.22
N ASN A 113 -16.16 -1.01 -10.32
CA ASN A 113 -15.51 0.12 -10.99
C ASN A 113 -15.55 1.42 -10.19
N PHE A 114 -16.39 1.51 -9.15
CA PHE A 114 -16.42 2.63 -8.23
C PHE A 114 -15.46 2.46 -7.05
N VAL A 115 -15.25 1.21 -6.61
CA VAL A 115 -14.65 0.91 -5.30
C VAL A 115 -13.32 0.14 -5.36
N PHE A 116 -12.73 0.00 -6.54
CA PHE A 116 -11.49 -0.75 -6.69
C PHE A 116 -10.30 -0.07 -5.97
N PRO A 117 -9.40 -0.86 -5.35
CA PRO A 117 -8.22 -0.32 -4.67
C PRO A 117 -7.13 0.08 -5.67
N GLU A 118 -6.22 0.93 -5.23
CA GLU A 118 -4.91 1.14 -5.86
C GLU A 118 -4.05 -0.12 -5.87
N THR A 119 -3.07 -0.15 -6.77
CA THR A 119 -1.97 -1.10 -6.76
C THR A 119 -0.69 -0.44 -6.26
N LEU A 120 0.01 -1.15 -5.37
CA LEU A 120 1.33 -0.80 -4.85
C LEU A 120 2.41 -1.77 -5.33
N LEU A 121 2.03 -2.79 -6.11
CA LEU A 121 2.94 -3.89 -6.47
C LEU A 121 4.16 -3.43 -7.29
N PRO A 122 4.03 -2.56 -8.30
CA PRO A 122 5.21 -2.11 -9.06
C PRO A 122 6.21 -1.35 -8.18
N GLN A 123 5.72 -0.53 -7.26
CA GLN A 123 6.57 0.22 -6.33
C GLN A 123 7.27 -0.72 -5.35
N ALA A 124 6.55 -1.74 -4.85
CA ALA A 124 7.08 -2.73 -3.93
C ALA A 124 8.18 -3.60 -4.54
N ILE A 125 8.00 -4.03 -5.79
CA ILE A 125 9.04 -4.78 -6.53
C ILE A 125 10.31 -3.94 -6.69
N VAL A 126 10.17 -2.66 -7.04
CA VAL A 126 11.31 -1.75 -7.17
C VAL A 126 11.98 -1.52 -5.82
N LEU A 127 11.21 -1.32 -4.75
CA LEU A 127 11.74 -1.11 -3.40
C LEU A 127 12.53 -2.33 -2.90
N ASP A 128 12.01 -3.54 -3.10
CA ASP A 128 12.72 -4.80 -2.80
C ASP A 128 13.95 -4.98 -3.70
N GLY A 129 13.85 -4.66 -4.98
CA GLY A 129 14.95 -4.72 -5.94
C GLY A 129 16.12 -3.82 -5.57
N VAL A 130 15.86 -2.57 -5.18
CA VAL A 130 16.89 -1.63 -4.72
C VAL A 130 17.60 -2.17 -3.47
N LEU A 131 16.85 -2.70 -2.49
CA LEU A 131 17.45 -3.30 -1.29
C LEU A 131 18.29 -4.54 -1.61
N MET A 132 17.82 -5.38 -2.52
CA MET A 132 18.52 -6.59 -2.94
C MET A 132 19.85 -6.27 -3.65
N ILE A 133 19.83 -5.31 -4.59
CA ILE A 133 21.02 -4.94 -5.38
C ILE A 133 22.05 -4.20 -4.52
N THR A 134 21.60 -3.27 -3.68
CA THR A 134 22.50 -2.37 -2.94
C THR A 134 22.90 -2.93 -1.57
N ASN A 135 22.13 -3.88 -1.02
CA ASN A 135 22.25 -4.42 0.33
C ASN A 135 22.37 -3.32 1.41
N ASN A 136 21.80 -2.15 1.17
CA ASN A 136 21.94 -0.98 2.04
C ASN A 136 20.60 -0.27 2.20
N PHE A 137 20.04 -0.34 3.41
CA PHE A 137 18.76 0.29 3.74
C PHE A 137 18.76 1.81 3.58
N VAL A 138 19.91 2.49 3.74
CA VAL A 138 20.02 3.94 3.54
C VAL A 138 19.83 4.27 2.05
N VAL A 139 20.44 3.48 1.18
CA VAL A 139 20.29 3.66 -0.28
C VAL A 139 18.86 3.31 -0.70
N THR A 140 18.28 2.24 -0.13
CA THR A 140 16.86 1.91 -0.33
C THR A 140 15.93 3.02 0.14
N ALA A 141 16.21 3.65 1.28
CA ALA A 141 15.42 4.77 1.77
C ALA A 141 15.46 5.94 0.78
N LEU A 142 16.66 6.37 0.36
CA LEU A 142 16.84 7.54 -0.49
C LEU A 142 16.33 7.31 -1.93
N ILE A 143 16.76 6.22 -2.56
CA ILE A 143 16.44 5.94 -3.98
C ILE A 143 15.10 5.20 -4.07
N GLY A 144 14.93 4.15 -3.27
CA GLY A 144 13.72 3.35 -3.28
C GLY A 144 12.50 4.11 -2.74
N GLY A 145 12.68 4.91 -1.68
CA GLY A 145 11.61 5.79 -1.16
C GLY A 145 11.18 6.87 -2.14
N GLU A 146 12.12 7.47 -2.88
CA GLU A 146 11.78 8.45 -3.92
C GLU A 146 11.05 7.77 -5.10
N LEU A 147 11.58 6.64 -5.60
CA LEU A 147 10.95 5.89 -6.69
C LEU A 147 9.55 5.36 -6.30
N TRP A 148 9.33 5.05 -5.02
CA TRP A 148 8.03 4.64 -4.51
C TRP A 148 6.95 5.71 -4.76
N GLY A 149 7.23 6.98 -4.45
CA GLY A 149 6.31 8.09 -4.75
C GLY A 149 6.08 8.30 -6.24
N TRP A 150 7.16 8.29 -7.04
CA TRP A 150 7.08 8.51 -8.49
C TRP A 150 6.32 7.43 -9.25
N LEU A 151 6.47 6.17 -8.84
CA LEU A 151 5.85 5.06 -9.54
C LEU A 151 4.36 4.91 -9.23
N PHE A 152 3.87 5.55 -8.15
CA PHE A 152 2.50 5.39 -7.69
C PHE A 152 1.44 5.75 -8.72
N TYR A 153 1.47 6.98 -9.23
CA TYR A 153 0.44 7.41 -10.17
C TYR A 153 0.58 6.72 -11.54
N PRO A 154 1.79 6.58 -12.13
CA PRO A 154 1.98 5.82 -13.37
C PRO A 154 1.51 4.37 -13.28
N SER A 155 1.73 3.68 -12.15
CA SER A 155 1.28 2.29 -11.99
C SER A 155 -0.24 2.16 -11.93
N ASN A 156 -0.92 3.19 -11.44
CA ASN A 156 -2.37 3.17 -11.30
C ASN A 156 -3.10 3.82 -12.48
N TRP A 157 -2.42 4.67 -13.26
CA TRP A 157 -2.99 5.39 -14.39
C TRP A 157 -3.78 4.49 -15.37
N PRO A 158 -3.29 3.30 -15.77
CA PRO A 158 -4.05 2.41 -16.66
C PRO A 158 -5.43 2.01 -16.12
N MET A 159 -5.59 1.94 -14.79
CA MET A 159 -6.86 1.60 -14.15
C MET A 159 -7.78 2.82 -14.05
N ILE A 160 -7.24 4.01 -13.73
CA ILE A 160 -8.06 5.20 -13.45
C ILE A 160 -8.35 6.06 -14.69
N ALA A 161 -7.56 5.96 -15.76
CA ALA A 161 -7.67 6.79 -16.95
C ALA A 161 -9.07 6.77 -17.60
N PRO A 162 -9.77 5.62 -17.74
CA PRO A 162 -11.11 5.59 -18.31
C PRO A 162 -12.12 6.43 -17.52
N TYR A 163 -11.90 6.63 -16.22
CA TYR A 163 -12.81 7.40 -15.35
C TYR A 163 -12.56 8.91 -15.40
N HIS A 164 -11.46 9.34 -16.00
CA HIS A 164 -11.11 10.75 -16.21
C HIS A 164 -11.64 11.31 -17.55
N VAL A 165 -12.36 10.48 -18.32
CA VAL A 165 -13.01 10.92 -19.55
C VAL A 165 -14.08 11.96 -19.20
N PRO A 166 -14.11 13.13 -19.88
CA PRO A 166 -15.13 14.14 -19.65
C PRO A 166 -16.49 13.69 -20.19
N VAL A 167 -17.55 14.00 -19.44
CA VAL A 167 -18.95 13.80 -19.82
C VAL A 167 -19.73 15.06 -19.51
N GLU A 168 -20.72 15.37 -20.35
CA GLU A 168 -21.69 16.42 -20.05
C GLU A 168 -22.93 15.79 -19.40
N TYR A 169 -23.27 16.24 -18.20
CA TYR A 169 -24.43 15.78 -17.46
C TYR A 169 -25.23 16.98 -16.95
N TYR A 170 -26.49 17.09 -17.40
CA TYR A 170 -27.36 18.27 -17.15
C TYR A 170 -26.69 19.63 -17.45
N GLY A 171 -25.90 19.72 -18.51
CA GLY A 171 -25.20 20.95 -18.91
C GLY A 171 -23.96 21.29 -18.07
N GLN A 172 -23.53 20.39 -17.18
CA GLN A 172 -22.28 20.50 -16.42
C GLN A 172 -21.24 19.50 -16.93
N LEU A 173 -19.99 19.94 -16.98
CA LEU A 173 -18.85 19.07 -17.26
C LEU A 173 -18.50 18.28 -16.00
N MET A 174 -18.52 16.96 -16.10
CA MET A 174 -18.12 16.03 -15.04
C MET A 174 -17.11 15.01 -15.59
N SER A 175 -16.31 14.39 -14.73
CA SER A 175 -15.61 13.17 -15.11
C SER A 175 -16.55 11.97 -14.99
N VAL A 176 -16.24 10.85 -15.66
CA VAL A 176 -16.95 9.59 -15.44
C VAL A 176 -16.87 9.17 -13.96
N ALA A 177 -15.77 9.43 -13.27
CA ALA A 177 -15.63 9.18 -11.83
C ALA A 177 -16.67 9.95 -11.01
N ASP A 178 -16.82 11.25 -11.26
CA ASP A 178 -17.80 12.10 -10.58
C ASP A 178 -19.24 11.67 -10.92
N LEU A 179 -19.50 11.25 -12.17
CA LEU A 179 -20.82 10.76 -12.57
C LEU A 179 -21.21 9.46 -11.85
N ILE A 180 -20.28 8.52 -11.71
CA ILE A 180 -20.51 7.29 -10.94
C ILE A 180 -20.85 7.64 -9.48
N GLN A 181 -20.10 8.54 -8.86
CA GLN A 181 -20.40 8.99 -7.50
C GLN A 181 -21.78 9.65 -7.38
N TYR A 182 -22.16 10.46 -8.37
CA TYR A 182 -23.48 11.10 -8.40
C TYR A 182 -24.62 10.07 -8.50
N GLN A 183 -24.42 8.98 -9.26
CA GLN A 183 -25.43 7.93 -9.45
C GLN A 183 -25.52 6.96 -8.27
N TYR A 184 -24.39 6.60 -7.66
CA TYR A 184 -24.32 5.64 -6.56
C TYR A 184 -24.25 6.35 -5.22
N ILE A 185 -25.44 6.66 -4.67
CA ILE A 185 -25.60 7.44 -3.45
C ILE A 185 -24.90 6.79 -2.26
N ARG A 186 -24.00 7.55 -1.64
CA ARG A 186 -23.38 7.23 -0.36
C ARG A 186 -24.08 8.02 0.74
N THR A 187 -24.77 7.33 1.64
CA THR A 187 -25.65 7.95 2.66
C THR A 187 -24.94 8.92 3.60
N SER A 188 -23.65 8.70 3.89
CA SER A 188 -22.89 9.46 4.88
C SER A 188 -21.62 10.12 4.33
N THR A 189 -21.39 10.10 3.02
CA THR A 189 -20.20 10.73 2.40
C THR A 189 -20.59 11.70 1.28
N PRO A 190 -21.18 12.86 1.65
CA PRO A 190 -21.46 13.94 0.71
C PRO A 190 -20.17 14.51 0.08
N GLU A 191 -20.35 15.16 -1.06
CA GLU A 191 -19.25 15.66 -1.92
C GLU A 191 -18.29 16.61 -1.18
N TYR A 192 -18.79 17.48 -0.31
CA TYR A 192 -17.96 18.45 0.41
C TYR A 192 -16.96 17.85 1.41
N ILE A 193 -17.08 16.57 1.77
CA ILE A 193 -16.11 15.88 2.66
C ILE A 193 -14.88 15.44 1.84
N ARG A 194 -15.01 15.37 0.52
CA ARG A 194 -13.96 14.92 -0.38
C ARG A 194 -12.77 15.87 -0.33
N MET A 195 -11.62 15.32 0.04
CA MET A 195 -10.33 16.03 0.00
C MET A 195 -9.62 15.73 -1.32
N VAL A 196 -9.95 16.50 -2.35
CA VAL A 196 -9.34 16.42 -3.68
C VAL A 196 -8.83 17.80 -4.13
N GLU A 197 -8.02 17.82 -5.19
CA GLU A 197 -7.56 19.06 -5.82
C GLU A 197 -8.74 19.96 -6.23
N THR A 198 -8.86 21.14 -5.59
CA THR A 198 -9.85 22.19 -5.94
C THR A 198 -9.22 23.44 -6.59
N GLY A 199 -7.92 23.38 -6.88
CA GLY A 199 -7.14 24.49 -7.43
C GLY A 199 -6.76 25.53 -6.38
N THR A 200 -5.62 26.19 -6.59
CA THR A 200 -5.19 27.34 -5.76
C THR A 200 -4.60 28.42 -6.64
N MET A 201 -4.63 29.67 -6.17
CA MET A 201 -3.99 30.81 -6.84
C MET A 201 -2.45 30.69 -6.96
N ARG A 202 -1.85 29.70 -6.28
CA ARG A 202 -0.41 29.44 -6.29
C ARG A 202 -0.03 28.27 -7.19
N SER A 203 -1.00 27.56 -7.75
CA SER A 203 -0.78 26.40 -8.62
C SER A 203 -0.54 26.86 -10.05
N PHE A 204 0.61 26.50 -10.62
CA PHE A 204 0.86 26.68 -12.05
C PHE A 204 0.29 25.49 -12.83
N ALA A 205 -0.47 25.78 -13.89
CA ALA A 205 -1.23 24.77 -14.64
C ALA A 205 -0.34 23.62 -15.17
N GLY A 206 -0.76 22.37 -14.92
CA GLY A 206 -0.15 21.16 -15.48
C GLY A 206 0.92 20.46 -14.63
N GLY A 207 1.46 21.11 -13.59
CA GLY A 207 2.57 20.56 -12.77
C GLY A 207 2.17 19.79 -11.50
N VAL A 208 0.88 19.80 -11.13
CA VAL A 208 0.42 19.33 -9.80
C VAL A 208 0.82 17.89 -9.52
N LEU A 209 0.66 16.99 -10.49
CA LEU A 209 0.97 15.58 -10.31
C LEU A 209 2.47 15.35 -10.07
N GLY A 210 3.35 15.99 -10.86
CA GLY A 210 4.80 15.81 -10.71
C GLY A 210 5.31 16.34 -9.37
N VAL A 211 4.79 17.48 -8.92
CA VAL A 211 5.13 18.03 -7.59
C VAL A 211 4.62 17.12 -6.47
N SER A 212 3.40 16.58 -6.62
CA SER A 212 2.80 15.68 -5.64
C SER A 212 3.59 14.37 -5.53
N ALA A 213 4.02 13.80 -6.65
CA ALA A 213 4.83 12.58 -6.68
C ALA A 213 6.23 12.78 -6.08
N PHE A 214 6.89 13.91 -6.38
CA PHE A 214 8.17 14.25 -5.76
C PHE A 214 8.04 14.49 -4.25
N PHE A 215 7.00 15.23 -3.84
CA PHE A 215 6.75 15.49 -2.42
C PHE A 215 6.45 14.20 -1.65
N SER A 216 5.64 13.31 -2.24
CA SER A 216 5.33 12.02 -1.65
C SER A 216 6.57 11.13 -1.57
N GLY A 217 7.40 11.09 -2.62
CA GLY A 217 8.71 10.42 -2.61
C GLY A 217 9.60 10.89 -1.46
N PHE A 218 9.80 12.21 -1.34
CA PHE A 218 10.62 12.80 -0.28
C PHE A 218 10.10 12.44 1.13
N CYS A 219 8.79 12.57 1.37
CA CYS A 219 8.19 12.17 2.64
C CYS A 219 8.28 10.65 2.87
N SER A 220 8.14 9.84 1.82
CA SER A 220 8.31 8.39 1.86
C SER A 220 9.74 7.98 2.25
N VAL A 221 10.77 8.73 1.85
CA VAL A 221 12.15 8.54 2.36
C VAL A 221 12.19 8.62 3.89
N ILE A 222 11.60 9.67 4.46
CA ILE A 222 11.57 9.90 5.92
C ILE A 222 10.79 8.79 6.62
N MET A 223 9.60 8.46 6.09
CA MET A 223 8.77 7.39 6.62
C MET A 223 9.47 6.04 6.57
N TYR A 224 10.21 5.76 5.48
CA TYR A 224 10.99 4.54 5.34
C TYR A 224 12.05 4.43 6.45
N PHE A 225 12.82 5.49 6.75
CA PHE A 225 13.79 5.46 7.85
C PHE A 225 13.14 5.15 9.19
N ILE A 226 12.06 5.86 9.51
CA ILE A 226 11.33 5.69 10.78
C ILE A 226 10.83 4.25 10.90
N TRP A 227 10.17 3.75 9.86
CA TRP A 227 9.55 2.43 9.88
C TRP A 227 10.53 1.27 9.72
N TRP A 228 11.70 1.50 9.12
CA TRP A 228 12.80 0.55 9.16
C TRP A 228 13.24 0.28 10.61
N TYR A 229 13.43 1.32 11.41
CA TYR A 229 13.78 1.17 12.82
C TYR A 229 12.63 0.59 13.66
N PHE A 230 11.38 0.93 13.36
CA PHE A 230 10.24 0.24 13.97
C PHE A 230 10.22 -1.25 13.62
N GLY A 231 10.50 -1.63 12.37
CA GLY A 231 10.61 -3.02 11.98
C GLY A 231 11.73 -3.74 12.74
N TYR A 232 12.88 -3.10 12.92
CA TYR A 232 13.95 -3.64 13.75
C TYR A 232 13.51 -3.84 15.21
N PHE A 233 12.76 -2.88 15.77
CA PHE A 233 12.19 -2.96 17.11
C PHE A 233 11.12 -4.06 17.23
N PHE A 234 10.22 -4.21 16.26
CA PHE A 234 9.22 -5.27 16.24
C PHE A 234 9.85 -6.66 16.08
N GLY A 235 10.96 -6.76 15.35
CA GLY A 235 11.77 -7.98 15.23
C GLY A 235 12.68 -8.26 16.42
N TRP A 236 12.50 -7.56 17.55
CA TRP A 236 13.37 -7.69 18.72
C TRP A 236 12.99 -8.91 19.59
N THR A 237 13.99 -9.74 19.90
CA THR A 237 13.83 -10.99 20.67
C THR A 237 14.25 -10.85 22.15
N LYS A 238 14.33 -9.62 22.67
CA LYS A 238 14.79 -9.38 24.05
C LYS A 238 13.71 -9.72 25.06
N PHE A 239 14.03 -10.61 26.00
CA PHE A 239 13.19 -10.90 27.15
C PHE A 239 13.44 -9.87 28.27
N ILE A 240 12.38 -9.27 28.78
CA ILE A 240 12.45 -8.35 29.93
C ILE A 240 12.25 -9.18 31.20
N LYS A 241 13.30 -9.28 32.03
CA LYS A 241 13.16 -9.86 33.37
C LYS A 241 12.50 -8.82 34.27
N HIS A 242 11.36 -9.15 34.86
CA HIS A 242 10.83 -8.37 35.98
C HIS A 242 11.81 -8.46 37.15
N SER A 243 12.32 -7.31 37.59
CA SER A 243 13.03 -7.21 38.86
C SER A 243 12.05 -7.59 39.96
N LYS A 244 12.37 -8.65 40.72
CA LYS A 244 11.71 -8.92 42.00
C LYS A 244 12.27 -7.89 42.98
N VAL A 245 11.51 -6.82 43.22
CA VAL A 245 11.54 -6.14 44.52
C VAL A 245 10.75 -7.00 45.49
#